data_AF-A0A8T5UGR0-F1
#
_entry.id   AF-A0A8T5UGR0-F1
#
_cell.length_a   1.000
_cell.length_b   1.000
_cell.length_c   1.000
_cell.angle_alpha   90.00
_cell.angle_beta   90.00
_cell.angle_gamma   90.00
#
_symmetry.space_group_name_H-M   'P 1'
#
loop_
_entity.id
_entity.type
_entity.pdbx_description
1 polymer ?
#
loop_
_entity_poly.entity_id
_entity_poly.type
_entity_poly.pdbx_seq_one_letter_code
_entity_poly.pdbx_strand_id
1 'polypeptide(L)'
;MPNWVIHSKWTDKAKIDRLIANYVNQNIDYGTEWAFSKEARNNGDEEESNASRQLKFFYKKDIEKQYSNEKLYVKAFYMHHLLDFLKETRLNTRDLDIVFAKFLNKKVQSEIIDENGDYINFMNEINEIFALLKENQDKLIEDLL
;
A
#
# COMPACT_ATOMS: atom_id res chain seq x y z
N MET A 1 -6.88 4.51 18.84
CA MET A 1 -6.12 4.11 17.63
C MET A 1 -7.02 3.21 16.80
N PRO A 2 -7.11 3.39 15.47
CA PRO A 2 -7.72 2.40 14.60
C PRO A 2 -7.16 1.02 14.95
N ASN A 3 -8.03 0.02 14.99
CA ASN A 3 -7.59 -1.33 15.26
C ASN A 3 -7.01 -1.92 13.96
N TRP A 4 -5.71 -1.73 13.71
CA TRP A 4 -4.98 -2.32 12.58
C TRP A 4 -4.71 -3.81 12.74
N VAL A 5 -5.40 -4.52 13.63
CA VAL A 5 -5.18 -5.96 13.86
C VAL A 5 -5.23 -6.77 12.56
N ILE A 6 -6.17 -6.47 11.66
CA ILE A 6 -6.26 -7.15 10.36
C ILE A 6 -5.05 -6.76 9.48
N HIS A 7 -4.77 -5.47 9.33
CA HIS A 7 -3.62 -4.98 8.55
C HIS A 7 -2.31 -5.60 9.03
N SER A 8 -2.03 -5.56 10.34
CA SER A 8 -0.83 -6.14 10.94
C SER A 8 -0.75 -7.66 10.74
N LYS A 9 -1.88 -8.38 10.87
CA LYS A 9 -1.93 -9.83 10.62
C LYS A 9 -1.54 -10.18 9.19
N TRP A 10 -2.02 -9.41 8.21
CA TRP A 10 -1.75 -9.67 6.80
C TRP A 10 -0.36 -9.20 6.36
N THR A 11 0.17 -8.12 6.94
CA THR A 11 1.57 -7.72 6.73
C THR A 11 2.55 -8.72 7.34
N ASP A 12 2.26 -9.26 8.53
CA ASP A 12 3.05 -10.33 9.15
C ASP A 12 3.10 -11.56 8.22
N LYS A 13 1.94 -11.90 7.62
CA LYS A 13 1.82 -13.01 6.67
C LYS A 13 2.60 -12.78 5.37
N ALA A 14 2.72 -11.52 4.95
CA ALA A 14 3.57 -11.08 3.84
C ALA A 14 5.06 -10.98 4.23
N LYS A 15 5.45 -11.37 5.46
CA LYS A 15 6.81 -11.25 6.02
C LYS A 15 7.32 -9.80 6.04
N ILE A 16 6.42 -8.84 6.18
CA ILE A 16 6.77 -7.44 6.36
C ILE A 16 6.95 -7.17 7.85
N ASP A 17 8.06 -6.54 8.23
CA ASP A 17 8.36 -6.20 9.61
C ASP A 17 7.25 -5.31 10.22
N ARG A 18 6.90 -5.59 11.48
CA ARG A 18 5.82 -4.87 12.18
C ARG A 18 6.08 -3.39 12.35
N LEU A 19 7.33 -2.96 12.50
CA LEU A 19 7.68 -1.54 12.58
C LEU A 19 7.41 -0.86 11.23
N ILE A 20 7.73 -1.53 10.12
CA ILE A 20 7.42 -1.04 8.77
C ILE A 20 5.91 -0.94 8.58
N ALA A 21 5.17 -2.02 8.87
CA ALA A 21 3.73 -2.05 8.73
C ALA A 21 3.02 -0.97 9.56
N ASN A 22 3.39 -0.83 10.83
CA ASN A 22 2.82 0.20 11.71
C ASN A 22 3.16 1.61 11.24
N TYR A 23 4.38 1.83 10.77
CA TYR A 23 4.79 3.12 10.22
C TYR A 23 3.96 3.50 8.99
N VAL A 24 3.76 2.55 8.08
CA VAL A 24 2.93 2.75 6.88
C VAL A 24 1.48 3.01 7.26
N ASN A 25 0.89 2.19 8.14
CA ASN A 25 -0.49 2.36 8.59
C ASN A 25 -0.72 3.73 9.24
N GLN A 26 0.19 4.17 10.11
CA GLN A 26 0.13 5.50 10.73
C GLN A 26 0.15 6.61 9.70
N ASN A 27 1.02 6.48 8.71
CA ASN A 27 1.25 7.49 7.70
C ASN A 27 0.10 7.57 6.67
N ILE A 28 -0.58 6.46 6.39
CA ILE A 28 -1.79 6.44 5.56
C ILE A 28 -2.98 7.06 6.32
N ASP A 29 -3.28 6.58 7.53
CA ASP A 29 -4.49 6.96 8.26
C ASP A 29 -4.43 8.35 8.90
N TYR A 30 -3.26 8.76 9.39
CA TYR A 30 -3.06 10.06 10.06
C TYR A 30 -2.40 11.10 9.14
N GLY A 31 -2.18 10.74 7.88
CA GLY A 31 -1.58 11.59 6.87
C GLY A 31 -0.05 11.60 6.94
N THR A 32 0.54 12.08 5.84
CA THR A 32 1.99 12.14 5.60
C THR A 32 2.62 13.47 5.96
N GLU A 33 1.85 14.48 6.39
CA GLU A 33 2.37 15.83 6.49
C GLU A 33 3.64 15.91 7.35
N TRP A 34 3.67 15.19 8.47
CA TRP A 34 4.83 15.12 9.37
C TRP A 34 6.08 14.48 8.74
N ALA A 35 5.91 13.71 7.67
CA ALA A 35 7.00 13.03 6.96
C ALA A 35 7.59 13.87 5.82
N PHE A 36 6.93 14.95 5.40
CA PHE A 36 7.39 15.86 4.34
C PHE A 36 7.91 17.19 4.92
N SER A 37 9.04 17.68 4.40
CA SER A 37 9.56 19.01 4.75
C SER A 37 8.58 20.10 4.30
N LYS A 38 8.61 21.29 4.94
CA LYS A 38 7.77 22.43 4.56
C LYS A 38 7.92 22.80 3.08
N GLU A 39 9.12 22.64 2.52
CA GLU A 39 9.40 22.89 1.09
C GLU A 39 8.75 21.85 0.18
N ALA A 40 8.75 20.57 0.57
CA ALA A 40 8.05 19.49 -0.13
C ALA A 40 6.51 19.58 -0.05
N ARG A 41 5.98 20.39 0.89
CA ARG A 41 4.54 20.71 0.94
C ARG A 41 4.16 21.83 -0.02
N ASN A 42 5.09 22.73 -0.35
CA ASN A 42 4.87 23.89 -1.23
C ASN A 42 5.22 23.62 -2.70
N ASN A 43 6.07 22.62 -2.99
CA ASN A 43 6.46 22.24 -4.35
C ASN A 43 5.59 21.13 -4.96
N GLY A 44 4.45 20.79 -4.34
CA GLY A 44 3.53 19.84 -4.96
C GLY A 44 2.89 20.51 -6.17
N ASP A 45 3.06 19.93 -7.37
CA ASP A 45 2.13 20.18 -8.46
C ASP A 45 0.72 20.05 -7.89
N GLU A 46 -0.11 21.09 -8.05
CA GLU A 46 -1.47 21.16 -7.46
C GLU A 46 -2.39 20.00 -7.90
N GLU A 47 -1.93 19.17 -8.84
CA GLU A 47 -2.61 18.00 -9.41
C GLU A 47 -2.18 16.64 -8.80
N GLU A 48 -1.08 16.56 -8.04
CA GLU A 48 -0.59 15.26 -7.54
C GLU A 48 -1.42 14.73 -6.35
N SER A 49 -2.02 13.54 -6.51
CA SER A 49 -2.81 12.92 -5.45
C SER A 49 -1.99 12.59 -4.19
N ASN A 50 -2.61 12.66 -3.00
CA ASN A 50 -1.96 12.29 -1.74
C ASN A 50 -1.42 10.85 -1.75
N ALA A 51 -2.11 9.93 -2.44
CA ALA A 51 -1.68 8.55 -2.60
C ALA A 51 -0.39 8.43 -3.43
N SER A 52 -0.26 9.24 -4.50
CA SER A 52 0.98 9.32 -5.30
C SER A 52 2.16 9.77 -4.44
N ARG A 53 1.96 10.82 -3.65
CA ARG A 53 2.99 11.36 -2.74
C ARG A 53 3.40 10.34 -1.69
N GLN A 54 2.44 9.65 -1.09
CA GLN A 54 2.68 8.54 -0.16
C GLN A 54 3.49 7.42 -0.80
N LEU A 55 3.10 6.98 -2.01
CA LEU A 55 3.79 5.92 -2.72
C LEU A 55 5.24 6.29 -3.07
N LYS A 56 5.48 7.49 -3.60
CA LYS A 56 6.84 8.02 -3.84
C LYS A 56 7.67 8.06 -2.56
N PHE A 57 7.07 8.50 -1.46
CA PHE A 57 7.73 8.54 -0.16
C PHE A 57 8.14 7.15 0.34
N PHE A 58 7.25 6.16 0.25
CA PHE A 58 7.55 4.79 0.67
C PHE A 58 8.57 4.11 -0.24
N TYR A 59 8.52 4.38 -1.55
CA TYR A 59 9.57 3.94 -2.47
C TYR A 59 10.94 4.49 -2.09
N LYS A 60 11.03 5.79 -1.76
CA LYS A 60 12.26 6.40 -1.26
C LYS A 60 12.73 5.76 0.04
N LYS A 61 11.82 5.41 0.96
CA LYS A 61 12.15 4.68 2.18
C LYS A 61 12.72 3.30 1.92
N ASP A 62 12.17 2.57 0.95
CA ASP A 62 12.73 1.28 0.53
C ASP A 62 14.18 1.44 0.03
N ILE A 63 14.50 2.50 -0.72
CA ILE A 63 15.88 2.78 -1.14
C ILE A 63 16.77 3.13 0.06
N GLU A 64 16.37 4.10 0.90
CA GLU A 64 17.14 4.56 2.06
C GLU A 64 17.46 3.45 3.06
N LYS A 65 16.54 2.50 3.23
CA LYS A 65 16.66 1.38 4.17
C LYS A 65 17.27 0.12 3.57
N GLN A 66 17.73 0.18 2.32
CA GLN A 66 18.29 -0.95 1.57
C GLN A 66 17.30 -2.10 1.36
N TYR A 67 16.00 -1.81 1.39
CA TYR A 67 14.91 -2.71 0.98
C TYR A 67 14.53 -2.51 -0.49
N SER A 68 15.43 -1.96 -1.31
CA SER A 68 15.18 -1.63 -2.70
C SER A 68 14.82 -2.85 -3.55
N ASN A 69 15.25 -4.05 -3.13
CA ASN A 69 14.92 -5.32 -3.80
C ASN A 69 13.63 -5.95 -3.26
N GLU A 70 13.32 -5.81 -1.97
CA GLU A 70 12.13 -6.42 -1.37
C GLU A 70 10.88 -5.53 -1.43
N LYS A 71 11.07 -4.21 -1.54
CA LYS A 71 10.02 -3.19 -1.58
C LYS A 71 9.02 -3.29 -0.42
N LEU A 72 9.53 -3.45 0.81
CA LEU A 72 8.71 -3.74 1.99
C LEU A 72 7.74 -2.59 2.33
N TYR A 73 8.18 -1.33 2.23
CA TYR A 73 7.31 -0.18 2.49
C TYR A 73 6.22 -0.06 1.42
N VAL A 74 6.57 -0.25 0.15
CA VAL A 74 5.59 -0.25 -0.96
C VAL A 74 4.59 -1.41 -0.85
N LYS A 75 5.04 -2.62 -0.52
CA LYS A 75 4.16 -3.78 -0.31
C LYS A 75 3.20 -3.55 0.85
N ALA A 76 3.67 -2.95 1.96
CA ALA A 76 2.82 -2.58 3.08
C ALA A 76 1.77 -1.53 2.68
N PHE A 77 2.15 -0.56 1.85
CA PHE A 77 1.24 0.47 1.32
C PHE A 77 0.11 -0.17 0.50
N TYR A 78 0.43 -1.08 -0.43
CA TYR A 78 -0.59 -1.77 -1.21
C TYR A 78 -1.46 -2.71 -0.37
N MET A 79 -0.86 -3.45 0.57
CA MET A 79 -1.61 -4.29 1.50
C MET A 79 -2.66 -3.46 2.26
N HIS A 80 -2.28 -2.29 2.78
CA HIS A 80 -3.19 -1.43 3.52
C HIS A 80 -4.38 -0.99 2.67
N HIS A 81 -4.11 -0.36 1.51
CA HIS A 81 -5.18 0.15 0.66
C HIS A 81 -6.09 -0.94 0.12
N LEU A 82 -5.55 -2.13 -0.12
CA LEU A 82 -6.32 -3.27 -0.62
C LEU A 82 -7.24 -3.86 0.45
N LEU A 83 -6.77 -4.00 1.68
CA LEU A 83 -7.60 -4.46 2.80
C LEU A 83 -8.73 -3.47 3.10
N ASP A 84 -8.44 -2.18 3.05
CA ASP A 84 -9.47 -1.14 3.18
C ASP A 84 -10.49 -1.21 2.04
N PHE A 85 -10.02 -1.36 0.80
CA PHE A 85 -10.90 -1.51 -0.35
C PHE A 85 -11.80 -2.74 -0.26
N LEU A 86 -11.25 -3.88 0.19
CA LEU A 86 -12.02 -5.10 0.43
C LEU A 86 -13.11 -4.88 1.48
N LYS A 87 -12.78 -4.18 2.58
CA LYS A 87 -13.71 -3.86 3.66
C LYS A 87 -14.81 -2.88 3.23
N GLU A 88 -14.45 -1.84 2.47
CA GLU A 88 -15.37 -0.81 1.98
C GLU A 88 -16.36 -1.37 0.96
N THR A 89 -15.87 -2.19 0.03
CA THR A 89 -16.66 -2.57 -1.14
C THR A 89 -17.78 -3.54 -0.81
N ARG A 90 -17.75 -4.24 0.35
CA ARG A 90 -18.73 -5.27 0.76
C ARG A 90 -19.06 -6.27 -0.35
N LEU A 91 -18.19 -6.38 -1.36
CA LEU A 91 -18.37 -7.28 -2.47
C LEU A 91 -18.24 -8.68 -1.92
N ASN A 92 -18.95 -9.63 -2.54
CA ASN A 92 -18.79 -11.03 -2.21
C ASN A 92 -17.33 -11.37 -2.51
N THR A 93 -16.50 -11.41 -1.46
CA THR A 93 -15.05 -11.65 -1.48
C THR A 93 -14.70 -13.00 -2.09
N ARG A 94 -15.71 -13.79 -2.46
CA ARG A 94 -15.64 -14.98 -3.32
C ARG A 94 -15.10 -14.69 -4.72
N ASP A 95 -15.27 -13.48 -5.25
CA ASP A 95 -14.72 -13.06 -6.55
C ASP A 95 -13.53 -12.08 -6.40
N LEU A 96 -12.47 -12.50 -5.70
CA LEU A 96 -11.28 -11.67 -5.48
C LEU A 96 -10.69 -11.08 -6.77
N ASP A 97 -10.72 -11.82 -7.88
CA ASP A 97 -10.21 -11.35 -9.17
C ASP A 97 -10.96 -10.10 -9.67
N ILE A 98 -12.28 -10.04 -9.44
CA ILE A 98 -13.10 -8.87 -9.80
C ILE A 98 -12.76 -7.69 -8.87
N VAL A 99 -12.53 -7.95 -7.58
CA VAL A 99 -12.14 -6.91 -6.63
C VAL A 99 -10.79 -6.34 -6.99
N PHE A 100 -9.81 -7.19 -7.29
CA PHE A 100 -8.46 -6.80 -7.70
C PHE A 100 -8.47 -5.98 -9.00
N ALA A 101 -9.23 -6.40 -10.01
CA ALA A 101 -9.40 -5.61 -11.24
C ALA A 101 -10.01 -4.22 -10.95
N LYS A 102 -11.00 -4.14 -10.05
CA LYS A 102 -11.59 -2.86 -9.63
C LYS A 102 -10.60 -2.00 -8.83
N PHE A 103 -9.79 -2.60 -7.97
CA PHE A 103 -8.77 -1.91 -7.19
C PHE A 103 -7.73 -1.25 -8.11
N LEU A 104 -7.21 -2.02 -9.08
CA LEU A 104 -6.29 -1.55 -10.12
C LEU A 104 -6.88 -0.39 -10.94
N ASN A 105 -8.16 -0.48 -11.32
CA ASN A 105 -8.79 0.53 -12.14
C ASN A 105 -9.13 1.83 -11.38
N LYS A 106 -9.52 1.72 -10.10
CA LYS A 106 -10.21 2.83 -9.40
C LYS A 106 -9.43 3.50 -8.29
N LYS A 107 -8.48 2.81 -7.65
CA LYS A 107 -7.98 3.25 -6.34
C LYS A 107 -6.46 3.27 -6.21
N VAL A 108 -5.73 2.53 -7.03
CA VAL A 108 -4.30 2.35 -6.83
C VAL A 108 -3.48 2.90 -7.99
N GLN A 109 -2.40 3.58 -7.64
CA GLN A 109 -1.36 3.96 -8.57
C GLN A 109 -0.31 2.84 -8.62
N SER A 110 -0.11 2.25 -9.79
CA SER A 110 0.86 1.18 -10.02
C SER A 110 2.23 1.70 -10.41
N GLU A 111 2.36 2.98 -10.76
CA GLU A 111 3.54 3.53 -11.40
C GLU A 111 3.86 4.95 -10.91
N ILE A 112 5.14 5.27 -10.76
CA ILE A 112 5.63 6.60 -10.38
C ILE A 112 6.83 6.99 -11.24
N ILE A 113 7.11 8.29 -11.27
CA ILE A 113 8.39 8.83 -11.71
C ILE A 113 9.19 9.19 -10.44
N ASP A 114 10.42 8.68 -10.34
CA ASP A 114 11.29 8.95 -9.19
C ASP A 114 11.98 10.34 -9.28
N GLU A 115 12.82 10.67 -8.30
CA GLU A 115 13.54 11.96 -8.25
C GLU A 115 14.57 12.13 -9.38
N ASN A 116 14.98 11.04 -10.04
CA ASN A 116 15.92 11.04 -11.17
C ASN A 116 15.20 11.10 -12.53
N GLY A 117 13.87 11.04 -12.53
CA GLY A 117 13.07 10.94 -13.76
C GLY A 117 12.88 9.50 -14.26
N ASP A 118 13.27 8.50 -13.48
CA ASP A 118 13.13 7.09 -13.86
C ASP A 118 11.70 6.62 -13.61
N TYR A 119 11.19 5.84 -14.57
CA TYR A 119 9.88 5.23 -14.48
C TYR A 119 9.92 3.95 -13.66
N ILE A 120 9.17 3.92 -12.56
CA ILE A 120 9.10 2.77 -11.66
C ILE A 120 7.71 2.18 -11.72
N ASN A 121 7.63 0.88 -12.01
CA ASN A 121 6.40 0.11 -12.06
C ASN A 121 6.38 -0.90 -10.89
N PHE A 122 5.26 -0.92 -10.16
CA PHE A 122 5.05 -1.73 -8.97
C PHE A 122 4.05 -2.88 -9.16
N MET A 123 3.74 -3.26 -10.40
CA MET A 123 2.80 -4.35 -10.68
C MET A 123 3.28 -5.69 -10.12
N ASN A 124 4.60 -5.91 -10.02
CA ASN A 124 5.14 -7.12 -9.40
C ASN A 124 4.76 -7.17 -7.91
N GLU A 125 4.97 -6.08 -7.18
CA GLU A 125 4.64 -5.96 -5.76
C GLU A 125 3.14 -6.09 -5.54
N ILE A 126 2.32 -5.45 -6.37
CA ILE A 126 0.86 -5.58 -6.32
C ILE A 126 0.43 -7.04 -6.54
N ASN A 127 0.98 -7.69 -7.57
CA ASN A 127 0.65 -9.08 -7.89
C ASN A 127 1.08 -10.07 -6.80
N GLU A 128 2.21 -9.83 -6.14
CA GLU A 128 2.63 -10.64 -4.98
C GLU A 128 1.63 -10.53 -3.82
N ILE A 129 1.16 -9.32 -3.51
CA ILE A 129 0.12 -9.12 -2.49
C ILE A 129 -1.19 -9.81 -2.91
N PHE A 130 -1.60 -9.67 -4.17
CA PHE A 130 -2.81 -10.33 -4.69
C PHE A 130 -2.71 -11.85 -4.59
N ALA A 131 -1.58 -12.43 -5.00
CA ALA A 131 -1.33 -13.86 -4.93
C ALA A 131 -1.43 -14.36 -3.48
N LEU A 132 -0.77 -13.66 -2.54
CA LEU A 132 -0.83 -14.00 -1.12
C LEU A 132 -2.27 -14.02 -0.58
N LEU A 133 -3.06 -13.00 -0.92
CA LEU A 133 -4.45 -12.90 -0.48
C LEU A 133 -5.33 -13.98 -1.11
N LYS A 134 -5.12 -14.28 -2.39
CA LYS A 134 -5.86 -15.31 -3.14
C LYS A 134 -5.56 -16.71 -2.62
N GLU A 135 -4.29 -17.03 -2.38
CA GLU A 135 -3.86 -18.31 -1.78
C GLU A 135 -4.46 -18.54 -0.39
N ASN A 136 -4.90 -17.46 0.28
CA ASN A 136 -5.43 -17.49 1.63
C ASN A 136 -6.85 -16.93 1.71
N GLN A 137 -7.61 -17.00 0.62
CA GLN A 137 -8.91 -16.37 0.47
C GLN A 137 -9.87 -16.72 1.60
N ASP A 138 -10.03 -18.00 1.97
CA ASP A 138 -10.98 -18.38 3.03
C ASP A 138 -10.69 -17.68 4.37
N LYS A 139 -9.41 -17.64 4.77
CA LYS A 139 -8.97 -16.94 5.99
C LYS A 139 -9.12 -15.42 5.88
N LEU A 140 -8.91 -14.87 4.68
CA LEU A 140 -9.14 -13.45 4.40
C LEU A 140 -10.61 -13.09 4.57
N ILE A 141 -11.51 -13.94 4.09
CA ILE A 141 -12.94 -13.74 4.25
C ILE A 141 -13.33 -13.81 5.73
N GLU A 142 -12.86 -14.82 6.47
CA GLU A 142 -13.10 -14.92 7.91
C GLU A 142 -12.60 -13.69 8.68
N ASP A 143 -11.45 -13.13 8.32
CA ASP A 143 -10.87 -11.96 8.99
C ASP A 143 -11.61 -10.65 8.66
N LEU A 144 -12.30 -10.58 7.52
CA LEU A 144 -12.98 -9.37 7.05
C LEU A 144 -14.49 -9.34 7.36
N LEU A 145 -15.08 -10.47 7.77
CA LEU A 145 -16.48 -10.60 8.22
C LEU A 145 -16.68 -10.12 9.67
#